data_AF-A0A6I8T806-F1
#
_entry.id   AF-A0A6I8T806-F1
#
_cell.length_a   1.000
_cell.length_b   1.000
_cell.length_c   1.000
_cell.angle_alpha   90.00
_cell.angle_beta   90.00
_cell.angle_gamma   90.00
#
_symmetry.space_group_name_H-M   'P 1'
#
loop_
_entity.id
_entity.type
_entity.pdbx_description
1 polymer ?
#
loop_
_entity_poly.entity_id
_entity_poly.type
_entity_poly.pdbx_seq_one_letter_code
_entity_poly.pdbx_strand_id
1 'polypeptide(L)' 'MLRAADIKKLELECLEKIQGDELYQLRNDAKLRAVYAAKNYDEFRDIVDAAHLNPVSSQDKRNANTKQRLWNSVSKT' A
#
# COMPACT_ATOMS: atom_id res chain seq x y z
N MET A 1 -13.62 36.47 11.91
CA MET A 1 -14.37 35.19 12.02
C MET A 1 -13.85 34.24 10.96
N LEU A 2 -13.41 33.04 11.37
CA LEU A 2 -13.07 31.95 10.43
C LEU A 2 -14.34 31.50 9.71
N ARG A 3 -14.29 31.34 8.38
CA ARG A 3 -15.43 30.88 7.59
C ARG A 3 -15.49 29.36 7.62
N ALA A 4 -16.68 28.79 7.40
CA ALA A 4 -16.85 27.34 7.30
C ALA A 4 -15.97 26.71 6.20
N ALA A 5 -15.66 27.46 5.13
CA ALA A 5 -14.74 27.03 4.08
C ALA A 5 -13.29 26.89 4.58
N ASP A 6 -12.85 27.79 5.45
CA ASP A 6 -11.49 27.77 6.01
C ASP A 6 -11.31 26.54 6.92
N ILE A 7 -12.35 26.18 7.68
CA ILE A 7 -12.36 24.99 8.55
C ILE A 7 -12.28 23.71 7.72
N LYS A 8 -13.08 23.58 6.65
CA LYS A 8 -13.04 22.40 5.76
C LYS A 8 -11.70 22.23 5.05
N LYS A 9 -11.10 23.34 4.63
CA LYS A 9 -9.76 23.31 4.02
C LYS A 9 -8.73 22.79 5.01
N LEU A 10 -8.75 23.31 6.25
CA LEU A 10 -7.85 22.87 7.31
C LEU A 10 -8.04 21.38 7.64
N GLU A 11 -9.28 20.91 7.69
CA GLU A 11 -9.60 19.49 7.91
C GLU A 11 -8.97 18.60 6.83
N LEU A 12 -9.12 18.97 5.55
CA LEU A 12 -8.53 18.23 4.44
C LEU A 12 -6.99 18.20 4.54
N GLU A 13 -6.36 19.35 4.79
CA GLU A 13 -4.90 19.43 4.95
C GLU A 13 -4.39 18.59 6.13
N CYS A 14 -5.14 18.53 7.24
CA CYS A 14 -4.82 17.67 8.37
C CYS A 14 -4.90 16.19 7.98
N LEU A 15 -5.97 15.78 7.29
CA LEU A 15 -6.14 14.39 6.85
C LEU A 15 -5.04 13.95 5.88
N GLU A 16 -4.67 14.81 4.93
CA GLU A 16 -3.58 14.53 3.98
C GLU A 16 -2.24 14.35 4.70
N LYS A 17 -1.95 15.18 5.70
CA LYS A 17 -0.72 15.05 6.51
C LYS A 17 -0.70 13.77 7.33
N ILE A 18 -1.82 13.41 7.96
CA ILE A 18 -1.94 12.16 8.72
C ILE A 18 -1.68 10.95 7.81
N GLN A 19 -2.33 10.90 6.65
CA GLN A 19 -2.13 9.82 5.69
C GLN A 19 -0.69 9.75 5.16
N GLY A 20 -0.07 10.91 4.93
CA GLY A 20 1.34 11.00 4.54
C GLY A 20 2.28 10.43 5.60
N ASP A 21 2.05 10.75 6.86
CA ASP A 21 2.83 10.25 8.00
C ASP A 21 2.65 8.73 8.18
N GLU A 22 1.42 8.22 8.07
CA GLU A 22 1.13 6.78 8.14
C GLU A 22 1.88 6.01 7.04
N LEU A 23 1.83 6.51 5.79
CA LEU A 23 2.55 5.91 4.67
C LEU A 23 4.07 5.98 4.88
N TYR A 24 4.58 7.08 5.43
CA TYR A 24 5.99 7.22 5.76
C TYR A 24 6.44 6.17 6.78
N GLN A 25 5.68 5.99 7.87
CA GLN A 25 5.97 5.00 8.90
C GLN A 25 5.96 3.58 8.32
N LEU A 26 4.95 3.25 7.50
CA LEU A 26 4.83 1.94 6.85
C LEU A 26 6.03 1.64 5.94
N ARG A 27 6.45 2.63 5.13
CA ARG A 27 7.64 2.50 4.28
C ARG A 27 8.93 2.40 5.11
N ASN A 28 9.03 3.13 6.21
CA ASN A 28 10.21 3.08 7.07
C ASN A 28 10.36 1.69 7.72
N ASP A 29 9.26 1.13 8.22
CA ASP A 29 9.25 -0.26 8.70
C ASP A 29 9.67 -1.25 7.61
N ALA A 30 9.17 -1.07 6.38
CA ALA A 30 9.59 -1.88 5.25
C ALA A 30 11.07 -1.71 4.89
N LYS A 31 11.62 -0.49 4.97
CA LYS A 31 13.06 -0.25 4.78
C LYS A 31 13.87 -1.02 5.82
N LEU A 32 13.52 -0.91 7.10
CA LEU A 32 14.21 -1.61 8.18
C LEU A 32 14.21 -3.12 7.94
N ARG A 33 13.08 -3.68 7.52
CA ARG A 33 12.96 -5.10 7.16
C ARG A 33 13.79 -5.46 5.93
N ALA A 34 13.72 -4.65 4.88
CA ALA A 34 14.40 -4.87 3.61
C ALA A 34 15.93 -4.81 3.75
N VAL A 35 16.47 -3.98 4.65
CA VAL A 35 17.90 -3.94 4.95
C VAL A 35 18.45 -5.33 5.33
N TYR A 36 17.67 -6.13 6.07
CA TYR A 36 18.11 -7.46 6.50
C TYR A 36 17.72 -8.58 5.52
N ALA A 37 16.68 -8.37 4.71
CA ALA A 37 16.12 -9.42 3.86
C ALA A 37 16.64 -9.39 2.42
N ALA A 38 16.90 -8.20 1.86
CA ALA A 38 17.20 -8.02 0.44
C ALA A 38 18.65 -8.39 0.11
N LYS A 39 18.85 -9.04 -1.04
CA LYS A 39 20.18 -9.44 -1.55
C LYS A 39 20.80 -8.37 -2.44
N ASN A 40 19.97 -7.51 -3.04
CA ASN A 40 20.40 -6.42 -3.90
C ASN A 40 19.43 -5.22 -3.76
N TYR A 41 19.80 -4.11 -4.40
CA TYR A 41 19.03 -2.87 -4.31
C TYR A 41 17.65 -2.96 -4.96
N ASP A 42 17.51 -3.71 -6.06
CA ASP A 42 16.23 -3.84 -6.76
C ASP A 42 15.21 -4.57 -5.86
N GLU A 43 15.61 -5.65 -5.20
CA GLU A 43 14.79 -6.36 -4.23
C GLU A 43 14.44 -5.48 -3.02
N PHE A 44 15.42 -4.70 -2.53
CA PHE A 44 15.16 -3.73 -1.47
C PHE A 44 14.08 -2.71 -1.88
N ARG A 45 14.22 -2.16 -3.09
CA ARG A 45 13.29 -1.18 -3.65
C ARG A 45 11.91 -1.78 -3.79
N ASP A 46 11.80 -2.98 -4.35
CA ASP A 46 10.52 -3.66 -4.54
C ASP A 46 9.79 -3.90 -3.21
N ILE A 47 10.50 -4.32 -2.15
CA ILE A 47 9.91 -4.51 -0.82
C ILE A 47 9.37 -3.19 -0.26
N VAL A 48 10.11 -2.09 -0.40
CA VAL A 48 9.72 -0.77 0.14
C VAL A 48 8.57 -0.17 -0.66
N ASP A 49 8.62 -0.25 -1.99
CA ASP A 49 7.60 0.30 -2.87
C ASP A 49 6.27 -0.48 -2.71
N ALA A 50 6.32 -1.80 -2.52
CA ALA A 50 5.15 -2.65 -2.31
C ALA A 50 4.57 -2.61 -0.89
N ALA A 51 5.21 -1.92 0.07
CA ALA A 51 4.84 -1.97 1.49
C ALA A 51 3.39 -1.50 1.80
N HIS A 52 2.82 -0.66 0.95
CA HIS A 52 1.47 -0.12 1.08
C HIS A 52 0.39 -1.02 0.47
N LEU A 53 0.77 -2.11 -0.20
CA LEU A 53 -0.17 -3.03 -0.81
C LEU A 53 -0.80 -3.92 0.26
N ASN A 54 -2.13 -3.98 0.25
CA ASN A 54 -2.86 -4.88 1.12
C ASN A 54 -2.88 -6.31 0.54
N PRO A 55 -2.87 -7.35 1.39
CA PRO A 55 -3.14 -8.70 0.95
C PRO A 55 -4.48 -8.79 0.22
N VAL A 56 -4.53 -9.61 -0.83
CA VAL A 56 -5.77 -9.85 -1.59
C VAL A 56 -6.84 -10.43 -0.66
N SER A 57 -7.96 -9.72 -0.51
CA SER A 57 -9.03 -10.13 0.37
C SER A 57 -9.82 -11.31 -0.18
N SER A 58 -10.57 -12.00 0.69
CA SER A 58 -11.48 -13.08 0.25
C SER A 58 -12.58 -12.58 -0.68
N GLN A 59 -12.96 -11.30 -0.60
CA GLN A 59 -13.93 -10.70 -1.51
C GLN A 59 -13.33 -10.47 -2.89
N ASP A 60 -12.07 -10.01 -2.96
CA ASP A 60 -11.35 -9.83 -4.22
C ASP A 60 -11.25 -11.15 -5.00
N LYS A 61 -11.01 -12.26 -4.28
CA LYS A 61 -10.97 -13.62 -4.86
C LYS A 61 -12.33 -14.10 -5.38
N ARG A 62 -13.43 -13.64 -4.78
CA ARG A 62 -14.81 -14.04 -5.13
C ARG A 62 -15.42 -13.18 -6.25
N ASN A 63 -14.71 -12.15 -6.70
CA ASN A 63 -15.16 -11.29 -7.80
C ASN A 63 -15.48 -12.12 -9.05
N ALA A 64 -16.70 -11.96 -9.59
CA ALA A 64 -17.19 -12.70 -10.76
C ALA A 64 -16.32 -12.50 -12.01
N ASN A 65 -15.65 -11.35 -12.13
CA ASN A 65 -14.74 -11.03 -13.24
C ASN A 65 -13.37 -11.74 -13.13
N THR A 66 -13.01 -12.20 -11.94
CA THR A 66 -11.71 -12.85 -11.66
C THR A 66 -11.86 -14.35 -11.36
N LYS A 67 -13.08 -14.81 -11.04
CA LYS A 67 -13.39 -16.21 -10.68
C LYS A 67 -12.96 -17.26 -11.71
N GLN A 68 -12.90 -16.91 -12.99
CA GLN A 68 -12.48 -17.82 -14.07
C GLN A 68 -11.01 -17.66 -14.50
N ARG A 69 -10.28 -16.71 -13.94
CA ARG A 69 -8.86 -16.55 -14.25
C ARG A 69 -8.08 -17.56 -13.42
N LEU A 70 -7.55 -18.61 -14.06
CA LEU A 70 -6.51 -19.44 -13.47
C LEU A 70 -5.30 -18.54 -13.20
N TRP A 71 -5.14 -18.11 -11.95
CA TRP A 71 -3.94 -17.43 -11.51
C TRP A 71 -2.79 -18.43 -11.56
N ASN A 72 -1.78 -18.15 -12.40
CA ASN A 72 -0.72 -19.08 -12.81
C ASN A 72 -1.27 -20.35 -13.50
N SER A 73 -1.51 -20.30 -14.82
CA SER A 73 -1.73 -21.49 -15.64
C SER A 73 -0.48 -22.35 -15.83
N VAL A 74 0.69 -21.88 -15.36
CA VAL A 74 2.01 -22.52 -15.53
C VAL A 74 2.34 -23.54 -14.44
N SER A 75 1.54 -23.64 -13.38
CA SER A 75 1.74 -24.64 -12.31
C SER A 75 1.09 -26.01 -12.62
N LYS A 76 0.71 -26.24 -13.88
CA LYS A 76 0.40 -27.59 -14.38
C LYS A 76 1.61 -28.14 -15.13
N THR A 77 2.59 -28.65 -14.41
CA THR A 77 3.55 -29.66 -14.88
C THR A 77 3.99 -30.45 -13.66
#